data_AF-A0A934P656-F1
#
_entry.id   AF-A0A934P656-F1
#
_cell.length_a   1.000
_cell.length_b   1.000
_cell.length_c   1.000
_cell.angle_alpha   90.00
_cell.angle_beta   90.00
_cell.angle_gamma   90.00
#
_symmetry.space_group_name_H-M   'P 1'
#
loop_
_entity.id
_entity.type
_entity.pdbx_description
1 polymer ?
#
loop_
_entity_poly.entity_id
_entity_poly.type
_entity_poly.pdbx_seq_one_letter_code
_entity_poly.pdbx_strand_id
1 'polypeptide(L)'
;MAGENGSEEISVDRDALARIATELQKSAQAVAIAGAELQKNDFGPQHAGANYSHQGDEVAEGLANILAWLTNWQTATNASAQQLGGDAMSYATTDAATTQALRSVGQGIPG
;
A
#
# COMPACT_ATOMS: atom_id res chain seq x y z
N MET A 1 21.99 1.29 41.96
CA MET A 1 20.78 0.80 41.27
C MET A 1 19.81 1.97 41.15
N ALA A 2 19.85 2.66 40.03
CA ALA A 2 18.81 3.58 39.60
C ALA A 2 18.54 3.19 38.14
N GLY A 3 17.32 2.71 37.88
CA GLY A 3 16.94 2.20 36.58
C GLY A 3 16.79 3.36 35.59
N GLU A 4 17.69 3.44 34.62
CA GLU A 4 17.40 4.08 33.34
C GLU A 4 16.54 3.12 32.52
N ASN A 5 15.24 3.03 32.85
CA ASN A 5 14.24 2.67 31.84
C ASN A 5 13.91 3.95 31.08
N GLY A 6 14.87 4.41 30.27
CA GLY A 6 14.58 5.35 29.20
C GLY A 6 13.78 4.57 28.16
N SER A 7 12.46 4.71 28.24
CA SER A 7 11.52 4.30 27.20
C SER A 7 12.12 4.56 25.83
N GLU A 8 12.40 3.50 25.08
CA GLU A 8 12.72 3.58 23.65
C GLU A 8 11.55 4.33 22.99
N GLU A 9 11.73 5.63 22.81
CA GLU A 9 10.80 6.46 22.06
C GLU A 9 10.92 5.98 20.61
N ILE A 10 10.02 5.08 20.21
CA ILE A 10 9.87 4.66 18.83
C ILE A 10 9.36 5.89 18.06
N SER A 11 10.30 6.75 17.66
CA SER A 11 10.02 7.87 16.77
C SER A 11 9.80 7.32 15.39
N VAL A 12 8.53 7.16 15.00
CA VAL A 12 8.16 6.72 13.66
C VAL A 12 8.38 7.86 12.67
N ASP A 13 9.22 7.62 11.66
CA ASP A 13 9.45 8.57 10.56
C ASP A 13 8.19 8.67 9.68
N ARG A 14 7.38 9.70 9.94
CA ARG A 14 6.14 10.00 9.23
C ARG A 14 6.37 10.25 7.74
N ASP A 15 7.49 10.88 7.38
CA ASP A 15 7.81 11.21 5.99
C ASP A 15 8.20 9.93 5.24
N ALA A 16 8.93 9.03 5.89
CA ALA A 16 9.21 7.70 5.34
C ALA A 16 7.92 6.88 5.13
N LEU A 17 6.98 6.88 6.09
CA LEU A 17 5.69 6.21 5.95
C LEU A 17 4.85 6.78 4.79
N ALA A 18 4.75 8.11 4.70
CA ALA A 18 4.03 8.78 3.62
C ALA A 18 4.65 8.49 2.24
N ARG A 19 5.98 8.43 2.18
CA ARG A 19 6.71 8.05 0.96
C ARG A 19 6.44 6.61 0.57
N ILE A 20 6.49 5.66 1.51
CA ILE A 20 6.18 4.25 1.24
C ILE A 20 4.74 4.10 0.74
N ALA A 21 3.77 4.77 1.38
CA ALA A 21 2.38 4.75 0.94
C ALA A 21 2.24 5.26 -0.50
N THR A 22 2.94 6.35 -0.85
CA THR A 22 2.95 6.91 -2.22
C THR A 22 3.55 5.94 -3.24
N GLU A 23 4.67 5.30 -2.92
CA GLU A 23 5.30 4.32 -3.83
C GLU A 23 4.44 3.07 -4.02
N LEU A 24 3.76 2.60 -2.96
CA LEU A 24 2.77 1.53 -3.06
C LEU A 24 1.61 1.92 -4.00
N GLN A 25 1.06 3.13 -3.88
CA GLN A 25 0.01 3.61 -4.78
C GLN A 25 0.47 3.67 -6.25
N LYS A 26 1.70 4.13 -6.51
CA LYS A 26 2.27 4.12 -7.87
C LYS A 26 2.40 2.71 -8.40
N SER A 27 2.88 1.77 -7.58
CA SER A 27 2.96 0.36 -7.96
C SER A 27 1.59 -0.20 -8.28
N ALA A 28 0.57 0.07 -7.45
CA ALA A 28 -0.79 -0.36 -7.70
C ALA A 28 -1.35 0.21 -9.02
N GLN A 29 -1.06 1.47 -9.36
CA GLN A 29 -1.44 2.05 -10.65
C GLN A 29 -0.76 1.38 -11.83
N ALA A 30 0.54 1.11 -11.77
CA ALA A 30 1.26 0.43 -12.84
C ALA A 30 0.65 -0.96 -13.13
N VAL A 31 0.25 -1.66 -12.07
CA VAL A 31 -0.42 -2.96 -12.12
C VAL A 31 -1.82 -2.85 -12.73
N ALA A 32 -2.58 -1.84 -12.32
CA ALA A 32 -3.90 -1.57 -12.87
C ALA A 32 -3.83 -1.32 -14.39
N ILE A 33 -2.84 -0.56 -14.84
CA ILE A 33 -2.60 -0.31 -16.27
C ILE A 33 -2.29 -1.62 -17.00
N ALA A 34 -1.38 -2.44 -16.47
CA ALA A 34 -1.06 -3.75 -17.05
C ALA A 34 -2.28 -4.67 -17.12
N GLY A 35 -3.10 -4.71 -16.06
CA GLY A 35 -4.36 -5.45 -16.05
C GLY A 35 -5.37 -4.94 -17.08
N ALA A 36 -5.48 -3.63 -17.27
CA ALA A 36 -6.35 -3.03 -18.28
C ALA A 36 -5.88 -3.35 -19.71
N GLU A 37 -4.57 -3.35 -19.97
CA GLU A 37 -4.04 -3.80 -21.27
C GLU A 37 -4.30 -5.30 -21.49
N LEU A 38 -4.19 -6.12 -20.44
CA LEU A 38 -4.50 -7.54 -20.51
C LEU A 38 -5.98 -7.80 -20.80
N GLN A 39 -6.89 -7.00 -20.22
CA GLN A 39 -8.34 -7.08 -20.50
C GLN A 39 -8.70 -6.76 -21.95
N LYS A 40 -7.87 -5.99 -22.67
CA LYS A 40 -8.07 -5.72 -24.09
C LYS A 40 -7.65 -6.91 -24.97
N ASN A 41 -6.94 -7.88 -24.40
CA ASN A 41 -6.58 -9.09 -25.11
C ASN A 41 -7.80 -10.01 -25.20
N ASP A 42 -8.25 -10.27 -26.42
CA ASP A 42 -9.38 -11.14 -26.74
C ASP A 42 -8.96 -12.53 -27.23
N PHE A 43 -7.67 -12.88 -27.06
CA PHE A 43 -7.14 -14.16 -27.49
C PHE A 43 -7.90 -15.30 -26.83
N GLY A 44 -8.32 -16.25 -27.67
CA GLY A 44 -9.14 -17.38 -27.28
C GLY A 44 -9.18 -18.43 -28.39
N PRO A 45 -10.02 -19.46 -28.27
CA PRO A 45 -10.08 -20.57 -29.22
C PRO A 45 -10.29 -20.11 -30.68
N GLN A 46 -11.08 -19.05 -30.91
CA GLN A 46 -11.28 -18.46 -32.24
C GLN A 46 -10.00 -17.86 -32.87
N HIS A 47 -9.00 -17.53 -32.06
CA HIS A 47 -7.74 -16.92 -32.46
C HIS A 47 -6.59 -17.93 -32.61
N ALA A 48 -6.69 -19.10 -32.00
CA ALA A 48 -5.66 -20.14 -32.02
C ALA A 48 -5.61 -20.97 -33.33
N GLY A 49 -6.67 -20.90 -34.15
CA GLY A 49 -6.83 -21.68 -35.37
C GLY A 49 -7.49 -23.05 -35.13
N ALA A 50 -8.03 -23.65 -36.19
CA ALA A 50 -8.97 -24.78 -36.09
C ALA A 50 -8.44 -26.02 -35.35
N ASN A 51 -7.12 -26.25 -35.36
CA ASN A 51 -6.50 -27.40 -34.70
C ASN A 51 -6.04 -27.12 -33.27
N TYR A 52 -6.14 -25.86 -32.81
CA TYR A 52 -5.57 -25.42 -31.54
C TYR A 52 -6.60 -24.77 -30.62
N SER A 53 -7.89 -25.06 -30.80
CA SER A 53 -8.95 -24.48 -29.97
C SER A 53 -8.71 -24.73 -28.48
N HIS A 54 -8.27 -25.93 -28.11
CA HIS A 54 -7.93 -26.28 -26.72
C HIS A 54 -6.80 -25.41 -26.15
N GLN A 55 -5.72 -25.20 -26.91
CA GLN A 55 -4.63 -24.32 -26.50
C GLN A 55 -5.09 -22.86 -26.43
N GLY A 56 -6.02 -22.45 -27.30
CA GLY A 56 -6.67 -21.15 -27.23
C GLY A 56 -7.46 -20.96 -25.92
N ASP A 57 -8.17 -21.99 -25.47
CA ASP A 57 -8.86 -22.00 -24.18
C ASP A 57 -7.87 -21.90 -23.01
N GLU A 58 -6.79 -22.70 -23.03
CA GLU A 58 -5.76 -22.67 -21.98
C GLU A 58 -5.09 -21.29 -21.88
N VAL A 59 -4.82 -20.63 -23.01
CA VAL A 59 -4.29 -19.26 -23.02
C VAL A 59 -5.30 -18.28 -22.47
N ALA A 60 -6.57 -18.34 -22.89
CA ALA A 60 -7.63 -17.46 -22.38
C ALA A 60 -7.80 -17.60 -20.86
N GLU A 61 -7.81 -18.83 -20.34
CA GLU A 61 -7.86 -19.11 -18.90
C GLU A 61 -6.62 -18.56 -18.19
N GLY A 62 -5.43 -18.76 -18.76
CA GLY A 62 -4.19 -18.20 -18.23
C GLY A 62 -4.22 -16.67 -18.13
N LEU A 63 -4.71 -15.99 -19.16
CA LEU A 63 -4.88 -14.53 -19.17
C LEU A 63 -5.87 -14.07 -18.09
N ALA A 64 -6.99 -14.78 -17.92
CA ALA A 64 -7.97 -14.49 -16.87
C ALA A 64 -7.38 -14.66 -15.45
N ASN A 65 -6.59 -15.71 -15.24
CA ASN A 65 -5.91 -15.96 -13.97
C ASN A 65 -4.88 -14.88 -13.63
N ILE A 66 -4.09 -14.45 -14.61
CA ILE A 66 -3.14 -13.34 -14.45
C ILE A 66 -3.88 -12.05 -14.10
N LEU A 67 -4.98 -11.74 -14.79
CA LEU A 67 -5.80 -10.57 -14.52
C LEU A 67 -6.34 -10.56 -13.08
N ALA A 68 -6.85 -11.69 -12.61
CA ALA A 68 -7.32 -11.85 -11.24
C ALA A 68 -6.20 -11.60 -10.22
N TRP A 69 -5.02 -12.16 -10.48
CA TRP A 69 -3.85 -11.96 -9.62
C TRP A 69 -3.40 -10.49 -9.57
N LEU A 70 -3.33 -9.80 -10.71
CA LEU A 70 -2.99 -8.37 -10.79
C LEU A 70 -4.01 -7.52 -10.02
N THR A 71 -5.30 -7.82 -10.14
CA THR A 71 -6.38 -7.12 -9.43
C THR A 71 -6.26 -7.30 -7.92
N ASN A 72 -5.97 -8.52 -7.46
CA ASN A 72 -5.75 -8.80 -6.04
C ASN A 72 -4.52 -8.07 -5.51
N TRP A 73 -3.41 -8.04 -6.27
CA TRP A 73 -2.20 -7.34 -5.88
C TRP A 73 -2.42 -5.82 -5.79
N GLN A 74 -3.10 -5.22 -6.77
CA GLN A 74 -3.50 -3.81 -6.73
C GLN A 74 -4.31 -3.51 -5.47
N THR A 75 -5.30 -4.35 -5.16
CA THR A 75 -6.19 -4.18 -4.01
C THR A 75 -5.42 -4.23 -2.69
N ALA A 76 -4.58 -5.24 -2.50
CA ALA A 76 -3.76 -5.40 -1.31
C ALA A 76 -2.77 -4.25 -1.11
N THR A 77 -2.16 -3.78 -2.20
CA THR A 77 -1.20 -2.67 -2.19
C THR A 77 -1.89 -1.34 -1.83
N ASN A 78 -3.08 -1.08 -2.37
CA ASN A 78 -3.89 0.09 -2.00
C ASN A 78 -4.33 0.05 -0.54
N ALA A 79 -4.78 -1.11 -0.04
CA ALA A 79 -5.15 -1.27 1.37
C ALA A 79 -3.95 -1.00 2.29
N SER A 80 -2.77 -1.51 1.93
CA SER A 80 -1.53 -1.26 2.66
C SER A 80 -1.15 0.23 2.67
N ALA A 81 -1.26 0.91 1.53
CA ALA A 81 -0.98 2.34 1.43
C ALA A 81 -1.96 3.17 2.29
N GLN A 82 -3.24 2.81 2.29
CA GLN A 82 -4.26 3.48 3.12
C GLN A 82 -3.97 3.29 4.62
N GLN A 83 -3.62 2.08 5.03
CA GLN A 83 -3.27 1.79 6.41
C GLN A 83 -2.03 2.58 6.86
N LEU A 84 -0.95 2.55 6.08
CA LEU A 84 0.27 3.30 6.40
C LEU A 84 0.05 4.81 6.43
N GLY A 85 -0.80 5.35 5.53
CA GLY A 85 -1.20 6.75 5.57
C GLY A 85 -2.01 7.10 6.82
N GLY A 86 -2.93 6.22 7.23
CA GLY A 86 -3.70 6.37 8.48
C GLY A 86 -2.83 6.33 9.73
N ASP A 87 -1.86 5.43 9.76
CA ASP A 87 -0.90 5.30 10.87
C ASP A 87 -0.01 6.55 10.95
N ALA A 88 0.50 7.05 9.82
CA ALA A 88 1.29 8.28 9.76
C ALA A 88 0.51 9.50 10.30
N MET A 89 -0.78 9.63 9.96
CA MET A 89 -1.65 10.67 10.52
C MET A 89 -1.87 10.52 12.02
N SER A 90 -2.08 9.30 12.50
CA SER A 90 -2.28 9.02 13.94
C SER A 90 -1.05 9.34 14.78
N TYR A 91 0.15 8.99 14.28
CA TYR A 91 1.40 9.43 14.89
C TYR A 91 1.52 10.95 14.91
N ALA A 92 1.10 11.62 13.82
CA ALA A 92 1.17 13.07 13.77
C ALA A 92 0.27 13.78 14.79
N THR A 93 -0.95 13.28 14.99
CA THR A 93 -1.87 13.82 16.00
C THR A 93 -1.36 13.57 17.41
N THR A 94 -0.83 12.37 17.69
CA THR A 94 -0.32 12.01 19.02
C THR A 94 0.91 12.84 19.39
N ASP A 95 1.84 13.00 18.46
CA ASP A 95 3.05 13.82 18.64
C ASP A 95 2.70 15.31 18.85
N ALA A 96 1.76 15.85 18.06
CA ALA A 96 1.29 17.22 18.23
C ALA A 96 0.61 17.44 19.59
N ALA A 97 -0.24 16.50 20.03
CA ALA A 97 -0.90 16.56 21.33
C ALA A 97 0.10 16.49 22.48
N THR A 98 1.10 15.60 22.38
CA THR A 98 2.15 15.44 23.39
C THR A 98 3.04 16.69 23.46
N THR A 99 3.45 17.23 22.31
CA THR A 99 4.21 18.49 22.23
C THR A 99 3.42 19.65 22.84
N GLN A 100 2.12 19.75 22.58
CA GLN A 100 1.28 20.79 23.14
C GLN A 100 1.12 20.66 24.67
N ALA A 101 0.96 19.43 25.18
CA ALA A 101 0.91 19.15 26.61
C ALA A 101 2.25 19.47 27.31
N LEU A 102 3.39 19.14 26.70
CA LEU A 102 4.71 19.50 27.24
C LEU A 102 4.92 21.01 27.28
N ARG A 103 4.49 21.75 26.24
CA ARG A 103 4.56 23.22 26.23
C ARG A 103 3.69 23.86 27.31
N SER A 104 2.48 23.33 27.55
CA SER A 104 1.59 23.88 28.59
C SER A 104 2.13 23.61 30.00
N VAL A 105 2.72 22.44 30.24
CA VAL A 105 3.40 22.14 31.51
C VAL A 105 4.62 23.04 31.72
N GLY A 106 5.45 23.24 30.68
CA GLY A 106 6.63 24.10 30.75
C GLY A 106 6.31 25.58 30.99
N GLN A 107 5.16 26.08 30.52
CA GLN A 107 4.69 27.44 30.78
C GLN A 107 4.03 27.63 32.16
N GLY A 108 3.73 26.53 32.86
CA GLY A 108 3.09 26.52 34.18
C GLY A 108 4.05 26.52 35.38
N ILE A 109 5.38 26.55 35.15
CA ILE A 109 6.37 26.64 36.22
C ILE A 109 6.74 28.13 36.44
N PRO A 110 6.20 28.82 37.46
CA PRO A 110 6.74 30.11 37.85
C PRO A 110 8.13 29.89 38.46
N GLY A 111 9.10 30.69 38.00
CA GLY A 111 10.45 30.73 38.56
C GLY A 111 10.50 31.31 39.96
#